data_AF-A0A2P8FJ01-F1
#
_entry.id   AF-A0A2P8FJ01-F1
#
_cell.length_a   1.000
_cell.length_b   1.000
_cell.length_c   1.000
_cell.angle_alpha   90.00
_cell.angle_beta   90.00
_cell.angle_gamma   90.00
#
_symmetry.space_group_name_H-M   'P 1'
#
loop_
_entity.id
_entity.type
_entity.pdbx_description
1 polymer ?
#
loop_
_entity_poly.entity_id
_entity_poly.type
_entity_poly.pdbx_seq_one_letter_code
_entity_poly.pdbx_strand_id
1 'polypeptide(L)' 'MGDPYVGLRRVEQVVKRTNALGADLIVLLGDYVAGHCFITHPVEFKDVAQIPPQLTAPQGAFSILRNNDWWDDLFV' A
#
# COMPACT_ATOMS: atom_id res chain seq x y z
N MET A 1 3.69 -4.89 2.65
CA MET A 1 2.48 -5.73 2.76
C MET A 1 2.81 -7.20 2.49
N GLY A 2 2.08 -8.13 3.12
CA GLY A 2 2.37 -9.57 3.07
C GLY A 2 1.40 -10.37 3.95
N ASP A 3 1.04 -11.58 3.53
CA ASP A 3 0.17 -12.46 4.30
C ASP A 3 0.90 -13.07 5.50
N PRO A 4 0.21 -13.33 6.62
CA PRO A 4 -1.25 -13.21 6.82
C PRO A 4 -1.69 -11.83 7.37
N TYR A 5 -0.75 -10.93 7.62
CA TYR A 5 -1.03 -9.71 8.38
C TYR A 5 -1.64 -8.60 7.52
N VAL A 6 -1.08 -8.37 6.34
CA VAL A 6 -1.52 -7.32 5.40
C VAL A 6 -1.57 -7.89 3.98
N GLY A 7 -2.50 -8.82 3.73
CA GLY A 7 -2.85 -9.28 2.39
C GLY A 7 -3.75 -8.29 1.63
N LEU A 8 -3.95 -8.51 0.33
CA LEU A 8 -4.70 -7.60 -0.56
C LEU A 8 -6.08 -7.21 -0.03
N ARG A 9 -6.83 -8.18 0.49
CA ARG A 9 -8.16 -7.94 1.09
C ARG A 9 -8.11 -6.93 2.25
N ARG A 10 -7.05 -6.93 3.04
CA ARG A 10 -6.89 -5.95 4.13
C ARG A 10 -6.60 -4.56 3.56
N VAL A 11 -5.82 -4.47 2.49
CA VAL A 11 -5.53 -3.20 1.79
C VAL A 11 -6.81 -2.59 1.24
N GLU A 12 -7.64 -3.38 0.56
CA GLU A 12 -8.96 -2.95 0.06
C GLU A 12 -9.85 -2.44 1.19
N GLN A 13 -9.86 -3.13 2.34
CA GLN A 13 -10.62 -2.70 3.52
C GLN A 13 -10.10 -1.38 4.09
N VAL A 14 -8.78 -1.17 4.11
CA VAL A 14 -8.18 0.09 4.54
C VAL A 14 -8.60 1.21 3.59
N VAL A 15 -8.47 1.03 2.27
CA VAL A 15 -8.93 2.03 1.28
C VAL A 15 -10.40 2.38 1.45
N LYS A 16 -11.27 1.37 1.57
CA LYS A 16 -12.71 1.59 1.79
C LYS A 16 -12.97 2.41 3.06
N ARG A 17 -12.27 2.10 4.16
CA ARG A 17 -12.41 2.83 5.43
C ARG A 17 -11.86 4.25 5.33
N THR A 18 -10.71 4.44 4.67
CA THR A 18 -10.10 5.76 4.47
C THR A 18 -11.02 6.67 3.66
N ASN A 19 -11.61 6.19 2.56
CA ASN A 19 -12.56 6.97 1.77
C ASN A 19 -13.80 7.37 2.60
N ALA A 20 -14.25 6.50 3.51
CA ALA A 20 -15.39 6.80 4.39
C ALA A 20 -15.09 7.86 5.45
N LEU A 21 -13.82 8.20 5.72
CA LEU A 21 -13.45 9.29 6.63
C LEU A 21 -13.67 10.67 6.00
N GLY A 22 -13.78 10.77 4.67
CA GLY A 22 -13.96 12.05 3.98
C GLY A 22 -12.77 13.00 4.12
N ALA A 23 -11.54 12.48 4.04
CA ALA A 23 -10.33 13.27 4.17
C ALA A 23 -10.16 14.29 3.03
N ASP A 24 -9.62 15.47 3.33
CA ASP A 24 -9.26 16.49 2.33
C ASP A 24 -8.04 16.08 1.48
N LEU A 25 -7.11 15.33 2.10
CA LEU A 25 -5.83 14.89 1.55
C LEU A 25 -5.48 13.51 2.11
N ILE A 26 -4.88 12.64 1.29
CA ILE A 26 -4.40 11.33 1.73
C ILE A 26 -2.90 11.21 1.42
N VAL A 27 -2.12 10.71 2.38
CA VAL A 27 -0.67 10.48 2.22
C VAL A 27 -0.32 9.05 2.60
N LEU A 28 0.30 8.32 1.67
CA LEU A 28 0.86 6.99 1.87
C LEU A 28 2.37 7.12 2.12
N LEU A 29 2.84 6.51 3.21
CA LEU A 29 4.19 6.74 3.76
C LEU A 29 5.21 5.65 3.41
N GLY A 30 4.93 4.81 2.40
CA GLY A 30 5.79 3.72 1.94
C GLY A 30 5.61 2.40 2.71
N ASP A 31 6.58 1.49 2.54
CA ASP A 31 6.57 0.08 2.97
C ASP A 31 5.43 -0.76 2.35
N TYR A 32 5.31 -0.67 1.04
CA TYR A 32 4.24 -1.30 0.27
C TYR A 32 4.37 -2.83 0.20
N VAL A 33 5.58 -3.37 0.23
CA VAL A 33 5.84 -4.84 0.24
C VAL A 33 6.66 -5.22 1.48
N ALA A 34 6.41 -6.40 2.04
CA ALA A 34 7.13 -6.88 3.21
C ALA A 34 8.47 -7.50 2.78
N GLY A 35 9.59 -6.90 3.21
CA GLY A 35 10.95 -7.43 2.98
C GLY A 35 11.46 -8.40 4.06
N HIS A 36 10.63 -8.79 5.03
CA HIS A 36 11.05 -9.61 6.18
C HIS A 36 10.46 -11.05 6.14
N CYS A 37 11.07 -11.99 6.87
CA CYS A 37 10.63 -13.40 6.91
C CYS A 37 9.42 -13.69 7.80
N PHE A 38 8.84 -12.69 8.48
CA PHE A 38 7.60 -12.86 9.26
C PHE A 38 6.32 -12.86 8.40
N ILE A 39 6.38 -13.39 7.19
CA ILE A 39 5.21 -13.54 6.30
C ILE A 39 5.12 -14.99 5.85
N THR A 40 3.91 -15.48 5.60
CA THR A 40 3.69 -16.81 5.02
C THR A 40 3.75 -16.79 3.51
N HIS A 41 3.28 -15.70 2.89
CA HIS A 41 3.31 -15.50 1.44
C HIS A 41 3.59 -14.03 1.12
N PRO A 42 4.49 -13.75 0.17
CA PRO A 42 4.69 -12.41 -0.34
C PRO A 42 3.45 -11.95 -1.12
N VAL A 43 3.19 -10.65 -1.05
CA VAL A 43 2.24 -9.99 -1.95
C VAL A 43 3.06 -9.18 -2.92
N GLU A 44 2.89 -9.41 -4.21
CA GLU A 44 3.63 -8.72 -5.25
C GLU A 44 3.31 -7.22 -5.26
N PHE A 45 4.33 -6.38 -5.50
CA PHE A 45 4.15 -4.94 -5.57
C PHE A 45 3.08 -4.53 -6.59
N LYS A 46 3.07 -5.18 -7.77
CA LYS A 46 2.10 -4.92 -8.84
C LYS A 46 0.65 -5.11 -8.39
N ASP A 47 0.39 -6.05 -7.47
CA ASP A 47 -0.96 -6.35 -7.01
C ASP A 47 -1.40 -5.33 -5.96
N VAL A 48 -0.47 -4.93 -5.08
CA VAL A 48 -0.72 -3.83 -4.13
C VAL A 48 -0.95 -2.51 -4.88
N ALA A 49 -0.14 -2.20 -5.89
CA ALA A 49 -0.18 -0.92 -6.60
C ALA A 49 -1.50 -0.66 -7.35
N GLN A 50 -2.30 -1.70 -7.62
CA GLN A 50 -3.62 -1.56 -8.25
C GLN A 50 -4.70 -1.03 -7.30
N ILE A 51 -4.47 -1.05 -5.98
CA ILE A 51 -5.48 -0.70 -4.96
C ILE A 51 -5.46 0.79 -4.58
N PRO A 52 -4.31 1.43 -4.30
CA PRO A 52 -4.23 2.86 -3.94
C PRO A 52 -4.92 3.85 -4.89
N PRO A 53 -4.98 3.64 -6.22
CA PRO A 53 -5.71 4.54 -7.12
C PRO A 53 -7.22 4.69 -6.79
N GLN A 54 -7.78 3.82 -5.96
CA GLN A 54 -9.16 3.90 -5.50
C GLN A 54 -9.36 4.90 -4.33
N LEU A 55 -8.27 5.44 -3.76
CA LEU A 55 -8.35 6.49 -2.73
C LEU A 55 -8.89 7.77 -3.34
N THR A 56 -9.86 8.39 -2.64
CA THR A 56 -10.53 9.60 -3.11
C THR A 56 -10.43 10.69 -2.05
N ALA A 57 -9.85 11.82 -2.43
CA ALA A 57 -9.76 13.04 -1.63
C ALA A 57 -9.74 14.28 -2.55
N PRO A 58 -10.36 15.41 -2.16
CA PRO A 58 -10.40 16.63 -2.97
C PRO A 58 -9.03 17.16 -3.40
N GLN A 59 -8.03 17.08 -2.51
CA GLN A 59 -6.67 17.53 -2.81
C GLN A 59 -5.78 16.42 -3.37
N GLY A 60 -6.32 15.22 -3.55
CA GLY A 60 -5.62 14.06 -4.09
C GLY A 60 -5.02 13.12 -3.04
N ALA A 61 -4.41 12.06 -3.54
CA ALA A 61 -3.67 11.07 -2.76
C ALA A 61 -2.22 11.04 -3.24
N PHE A 62 -1.28 11.11 -2.28
CA PHE A 62 0.15 11.15 -2.56
C PHE A 62 0.84 9.98 -1.91
N SER A 63 1.89 9.49 -2.57
CA SER A 63 2.72 8.39 -2.10
C SER A 63 4.18 8.86 -2.04
N ILE A 64 4.86 8.50 -0.96
CA ILE A 64 6.32 8.53 -0.91
C ILE A 64 6.86 7.10 -0.90
N LEU A 65 8.01 6.90 -1.53
CA LEU A 65 8.76 5.65 -1.42
C LEU A 65 9.60 5.71 -0.15
N ARG A 66 9.59 4.64 0.63
CA ARG A 66 10.52 4.46 1.73
C ARG A 66 11.78 3.76 1.22
N ASN A 67 12.78 3.70 2.11
CA ASN A 67 14.01 2.94 1.87
C ASN A 67 13.71 1.54 1.33
N ASN A 68 12.80 0.78 1.98
CA ASN A 68 12.48 -0.59 1.55
C ASN A 68 11.90 -0.65 0.13
N ASP A 69 11.06 0.32 -0.24
CA ASP A 69 10.44 0.37 -1.57
C ASP A 69 11.43 0.76 -2.67
N TRP A 70 12.46 1.55 -2.35
CA TRP A 70 13.51 1.94 -3.29
C TRP A 70 14.40 0.76 -3.71
N TRP A 71 14.69 -0.17 -2.80
CA TRP A 71 15.54 -1.32 -3.10
C TRP A 71 14.86 -2.34 -4.02
N ASP A 72 13.53 -2.45 -3.96
CA ASP A 72 12.75 -3.35 -4.81
C ASP A 72 12.77 -2.93 -6.30
N ASP A 73 13.05 -1.65 -6.60
CA ASP A 73 13.15 -1.12 -7.97
C ASP A 73 14.46 -1.52 -8.68
N LEU A 74 15.46 -2.01 -7.94
CA LEU A 74 16.78 -2.39 -8.48
C LEU A 74 16.83 -3.83 -9.03
N PHE A 75 15.77 -4.63 -8.85
CA PHE A 75 15.74 -6.05 -9.23
C PHE A 75 14.59 -6.42 -10.19
N VAL A 76 13.98 -5.43 -10.84
CA VAL A 76 12.98 -5.61 -11.92
C VAL A 76 13.65 -5.60 -13.30
#